data_AF-A0A1J5WC44-F1
#
_entry.id   AF-A0A1J5WC44-F1
#
_cell.length_a   1.000
_cell.length_b   1.000
_cell.length_c   1.000
_cell.angle_alpha   90.00
_cell.angle_beta   90.00
_cell.angle_gamma   90.00
#
_symmetry.space_group_name_H-M   'P 1'
#
loop_
_entity.id
_entity.type
_entity.pdbx_description
1 polymer ?
#
loop_
_entity_poly.entity_id
_entity_poly.type
_entity_poly.pdbx_seq_one_letter_code
_entity_poly.pdbx_strand_id
1 'polypeptide(L)'
;MVLRKHAVEILPKLRLHCDNETEVLDLNADQAEQVADFLGMEDNSIWVGKVEKLLLKKHAVQILPKLGLHGGNEMEVLDLYVDSSEYITEILKTENRSIWLGKVK
;
A
#
# COMPACT_ATOMS: atom_id res chain seq x y z
N MET A 1 -3.52 -7.45 8.96
CA MET A 1 -2.86 -8.21 7.88
C MET A 1 -1.40 -7.83 7.77
N VAL A 2 -0.50 -8.82 7.77
CA VAL A 2 0.96 -8.62 7.62
C VAL A 2 1.45 -9.48 6.46
N LEU A 3 2.06 -8.86 5.45
CA LEU A 3 2.65 -9.56 4.30
C LEU A 3 4.11 -9.14 4.15
N ARG A 4 4.99 -10.12 3.98
CA ARG A 4 6.44 -9.90 3.92
C ARG A 4 7.05 -10.67 2.75
N LYS A 5 8.04 -10.06 2.10
CA LYS A 5 8.78 -10.66 0.97
C LYS A 5 7.80 -11.10 -0.13
N HIS A 6 7.98 -12.29 -0.69
CA HIS A 6 7.11 -12.85 -1.72
C HIS A 6 5.63 -12.99 -1.32
N ALA A 7 5.29 -12.96 -0.02
CA ALA A 7 3.89 -12.93 0.38
C ALA A 7 3.19 -11.62 -0.01
N VAL A 8 3.92 -10.54 -0.30
CA VAL A 8 3.32 -9.29 -0.80
C VAL A 8 2.63 -9.53 -2.14
N GLU A 9 3.21 -10.34 -3.03
CA GLU A 9 2.70 -10.62 -4.38
C GLU A 9 1.30 -11.25 -4.41
N ILE A 10 0.86 -11.85 -3.29
CA ILE A 10 -0.48 -12.44 -3.20
C ILE A 10 -1.56 -11.40 -2.89
N LEU A 11 -1.20 -10.18 -2.49
CA LEU A 11 -2.15 -9.14 -2.08
C LEU A 11 -3.26 -8.89 -3.14
N PRO A 12 -2.95 -8.74 -4.44
CA PRO A 12 -3.98 -8.56 -5.46
C PRO A 12 -4.90 -9.78 -5.67
N LYS A 13 -4.51 -10.95 -5.15
CA LYS A 13 -5.30 -12.19 -5.23
C LYS A 13 -6.27 -12.35 -4.07
N LEU A 14 -6.12 -11.55 -3.01
CA LEU A 14 -7.00 -11.59 -1.85
C LEU A 14 -8.31 -10.84 -2.16
N ARG A 15 -9.44 -11.45 -1.83
CA ARG A 15 -10.75 -10.79 -1.86
C ARG A 15 -11.13 -10.33 -0.47
N LEU A 16 -11.04 -9.03 -0.24
CA LEU A 16 -11.51 -8.39 0.98
C LEU A 16 -12.93 -7.87 0.75
N HIS A 17 -13.78 -7.96 1.77
CA HIS A 17 -15.14 -7.44 1.71
C HIS A 17 -15.12 -5.91 1.51
N CYS A 18 -16.16 -5.34 0.89
CA CYS A 18 -16.22 -3.89 0.68
C CYS A 18 -16.16 -3.11 2.01
N ASP A 19 -16.76 -3.68 3.05
CA ASP A 19 -16.79 -3.16 4.42
C ASP A 19 -15.66 -3.73 5.30
N ASN A 20 -14.58 -4.25 4.71
CA ASN A 20 -13.46 -4.78 5.48
C ASN A 20 -12.81 -3.69 6.34
N GLU A 21 -12.63 -3.98 7.63
CA GLU A 21 -11.94 -3.11 8.58
C GLU A 21 -10.64 -3.80 9.02
N THR A 22 -9.51 -3.23 8.60
CA THR A 22 -8.18 -3.75 8.90
C THR A 22 -7.53 -2.87 9.95
N GLU A 23 -7.33 -3.40 11.16
CA GLU A 23 -6.62 -2.67 12.22
C GLU A 23 -5.18 -2.31 11.80
N VAL A 24 -4.46 -3.27 11.21
CA VAL A 24 -3.07 -3.05 10.76
C VAL A 24 -2.86 -3.66 9.38
N LEU A 25 -2.38 -2.88 8.42
CA LEU A 25 -1.85 -3.35 7.14
C LEU A 25 -0.33 -3.09 7.11
N ASP A 26 0.48 -4.13 7.34
CA ASP A 26 1.96 -4.07 7.33
C ASP A 26 2.51 -4.83 6.12
N LEU A 27 3.06 -4.10 5.16
CA LEU A 27 3.67 -4.63 3.95
C LEU A 27 5.18 -4.33 3.95
N ASN A 28 5.99 -5.37 3.76
CA ASN A 28 7.45 -5.25 3.68
C ASN A 28 8.01 -6.05 2.51
N ALA A 29 8.62 -5.36 1.55
CA ALA A 29 9.24 -5.96 0.38
C ALA A 29 10.72 -5.56 0.29
N ASP A 30 11.61 -6.53 0.48
CA ASP A 30 13.06 -6.32 0.49
C ASP A 30 13.65 -6.22 -0.92
N GLN A 31 12.97 -6.75 -1.94
CA GLN A 31 13.45 -6.86 -3.32
C GLN A 31 12.43 -6.30 -4.31
N ALA A 32 12.90 -5.68 -5.40
CA ALA A 32 12.05 -5.05 -6.41
C ALA A 32 11.10 -6.05 -7.10
N GLU A 33 11.53 -7.31 -7.26
CA GLU A 33 10.71 -8.38 -7.86
C GLU A 33 9.40 -8.63 -7.09
N GLN A 34 9.40 -8.41 -5.76
CA GLN A 34 8.23 -8.64 -4.89
C GLN A 34 7.13 -7.59 -5.09
N VAL A 35 7.43 -6.50 -5.80
CA VAL A 35 6.47 -5.45 -6.15
C VAL A 35 6.33 -5.24 -7.66
N ALA A 36 7.04 -6.01 -8.49
CA ALA A 36 7.08 -5.81 -9.94
C ALA A 36 5.68 -5.88 -10.57
N ASP A 37 4.85 -6.83 -10.13
CA ASP A 37 3.48 -7.02 -10.63
C ASP A 37 2.57 -5.81 -10.35
N PHE A 38 2.88 -5.00 -9.32
CA PHE A 38 2.08 -3.85 -8.92
C PHE A 38 2.34 -2.63 -9.82
N LEU A 39 3.50 -2.56 -10.47
CA LEU A 39 3.90 -1.41 -11.29
C LEU A 39 2.99 -1.24 -12.53
N GLY A 40 2.46 -2.34 -13.05
CA GLY A 40 1.50 -2.34 -14.16
C GLY A 40 0.04 -2.19 -13.75
N MET A 41 -0.26 -2.13 -12.45
CA MET A 41 -1.64 -2.04 -11.97
C MET A 41 -2.16 -0.59 -12.03
N GLU A 42 -3.47 -0.45 -12.25
CA GLU A 42 -4.15 0.84 -12.14
C GLU A 42 -4.13 1.34 -10.69
N ASP A 43 -4.16 2.65 -10.50
CA ASP A 43 -4.25 3.25 -9.17
C ASP A 43 -5.59 2.88 -8.50
N ASN A 44 -5.57 2.71 -7.18
CA ASN A 44 -6.72 2.26 -6.38
C ASN A 44 -7.32 0.88 -6.76
N SER A 45 -6.63 0.07 -7.56
CA SER A 45 -7.14 -1.24 -8.01
C SER A 45 -7.14 -2.33 -6.93
N ILE A 46 -6.40 -2.14 -5.83
CA ILE A 46 -6.33 -3.08 -4.69
C ILE A 46 -7.20 -2.55 -3.56
N TRP A 47 -8.46 -2.98 -3.51
CA TRP A 47 -9.37 -2.57 -2.45
C TRP A 47 -9.04 -3.24 -1.11
N VAL A 48 -8.72 -2.45 -0.09
CA VAL A 48 -8.43 -2.94 1.27
C VAL A 48 -9.45 -2.54 2.34
N GLY A 49 -10.43 -1.70 1.98
CA GLY A 49 -11.47 -1.21 2.89
C GLY A 49 -10.97 -0.09 3.80
N LYS A 50 -11.33 -0.12 5.08
CA LYS A 50 -10.79 0.79 6.09
C LYS A 50 -9.51 0.22 6.69
N VAL A 51 -8.53 1.08 6.91
CA VAL A 51 -7.25 0.73 7.55
C VAL A 51 -6.98 1.72 8.67
N GLU A 52 -6.74 1.22 9.88
CA GLU A 52 -6.41 2.08 11.04
C GLU A 52 -4.90 2.41 11.08
N LYS A 53 -4.03 1.41 10.82
CA LYS A 53 -2.58 1.58 10.73
C LYS A 53 -2.04 1.03 9.42
N LEU A 54 -1.44 1.90 8.60
CA LEU A 54 -0.77 1.53 7.34
C LEU A 54 0.75 1.63 7.52
N LEU A 55 1.45 0.50 7.41
CA LEU A 55 2.90 0.41 7.53
C LEU A 55 3.46 -0.14 6.21
N LEU A 56 4.21 0.67 5.46
CA LEU A 56 4.86 0.26 4.21
C LEU A 56 6.38 0.42 4.34
N LYS A 57 7.11 -0.66 4.10
CA LYS A 57 8.56 -0.70 4.26
C LYS A 57 9.26 -1.06 2.95
N LYS A 58 10.36 -0.37 2.64
CA LYS A 58 11.22 -0.62 1.47
C LYS A 58 10.41 -0.56 0.16
N HIS A 59 10.54 -1.54 -0.74
CA HIS A 59 9.83 -1.55 -2.02
C HIS A 59 8.30 -1.53 -1.86
N ALA A 60 7.74 -1.94 -0.72
CA ALA A 60 6.30 -1.95 -0.50
C ALA A 60 5.67 -0.54 -0.55
N VAL A 61 6.46 0.53 -0.38
CA VAL A 61 5.97 1.90 -0.55
C VAL A 61 5.47 2.16 -1.97
N GLN A 62 5.99 1.45 -2.98
CA GLN A 62 5.53 1.57 -4.37
C GLN A 62 4.09 1.08 -4.57
N ILE A 63 3.55 0.29 -3.63
CA ILE A 63 2.17 -0.21 -3.68
C ILE A 63 1.18 0.88 -3.26
N LEU A 64 1.62 1.94 -2.56
CA LEU A 64 0.74 2.96 -1.98
C LEU A 64 -0.28 3.55 -2.98
N PRO A 65 0.08 3.94 -4.23
CA PRO A 65 -0.90 4.45 -5.20
C PRO A 65 -1.93 3.40 -5.66
N LYS A 66 -1.61 2.11 -5.49
CA LYS A 66 -2.45 0.99 -5.94
C LYS A 66 -3.50 0.60 -4.89
N LEU A 67 -3.33 1.04 -3.64
CA LEU A 67 -4.26 0.76 -2.56
C LEU A 67 -5.51 1.64 -2.66
N GLY A 68 -6.66 1.01 -2.86
CA GLY A 68 -7.98 1.63 -2.76
C GLY A 68 -8.50 1.54 -1.32
N LEU A 69 -8.80 2.69 -0.73
CA LEU A 69 -9.33 2.81 0.64
C LEU A 69 -10.80 3.22 0.62
N HIS A 70 -11.54 2.85 1.66
CA HIS A 70 -12.94 3.24 1.82
C HIS A 70 -13.10 4.76 1.99
N GLY A 71 -14.11 5.39 1.36
CA GLY A 71 -14.32 6.86 1.37
C GLY A 71 -14.34 7.53 2.76
N GLY A 72 -14.75 6.78 3.79
CA GLY A 72 -14.71 7.19 5.19
C GLY A 72 -13.49 6.69 5.98
N ASN A 73 -12.35 6.46 5.33
CA ASN A 73 -11.13 5.96 5.99
C ASN A 73 -10.54 7.02 6.92
N GLU A 74 -10.25 6.62 8.15
CA GLU A 74 -9.58 7.44 9.16
C GLU A 74 -8.44 6.62 9.78
N MET A 75 -7.19 6.95 9.44
CA MET A 75 -5.98 6.30 9.95
C MET A 75 -5.49 6.99 11.23
N GLU A 76 -4.96 6.20 12.14
CA GLU A 76 -4.18 6.70 13.29
C GLU A 76 -2.68 6.71 13.00
N VAL A 77 -2.22 5.81 12.13
CA VAL A 77 -0.79 5.68 11.80
C VAL A 77 -0.63 5.50 10.29
N LEU A 78 0.17 6.39 9.69
CA LEU A 78 0.78 6.19 8.39
C LEU A 78 2.31 6.17 8.58
N ASP A 79 2.90 4.99 8.46
CA ASP A 79 4.35 4.79 8.58
C ASP A 79 4.92 4.33 7.24
N LEU A 80 5.79 5.15 6.65
CA LEU A 80 6.48 4.88 5.40
C LEU A 80 7.99 4.86 5.70
N TYR A 81 8.59 3.67 5.66
CA TYR A 81 10.01 3.49 5.98
C TYR A 81 10.80 3.09 4.75
N VAL A 82 11.73 3.95 4.34
CA VAL A 82 12.68 3.72 3.24
C VAL A 82 14.07 4.21 3.64
N ASP A 83 15.09 3.41 3.35
CA ASP A 83 16.49 3.68 3.65
C ASP A 83 17.36 3.86 2.37
N SER A 84 16.74 3.76 1.20
CA SER A 84 17.35 3.99 -0.12
C SER A 84 16.32 4.60 -1.08
N SER A 85 16.77 5.51 -1.95
CA SER A 85 15.89 6.14 -2.96
C SER A 85 15.42 5.18 -4.04
N GLU A 86 16.12 4.05 -4.23
CA GLU A 86 15.71 3.00 -5.17
C GLU A 86 14.34 2.40 -4.84
N TYR A 87 13.95 2.44 -3.56
CA TYR A 87 12.66 1.94 -3.10
C TYR A 87 11.48 2.80 -3.55
N ILE A 88 11.69 4.05 -3.98
CA ILE A 88 10.63 5.02 -4.27
C ILE A 88 10.67 5.56 -5.71
N THR A 89 11.46 4.95 -6.60
CA THR A 89 11.63 5.43 -7.98
C THR A 89 10.31 5.57 -8.75
N GLU A 90 9.39 4.63 -8.60
CA GLU A 90 8.11 4.65 -9.32
C GLU A 90 7.11 5.63 -8.70
N ILE A 91 7.00 5.69 -7.37
CA ILE A 91 6.08 6.63 -6.71
C ILE A 91 6.50 8.09 -6.90
N LEU A 92 7.79 8.37 -7.11
CA LEU A 92 8.26 9.72 -7.44
C LEU A 92 7.80 10.21 -8.83
N LYS A 93 7.33 9.32 -9.70
CA LYS A 93 6.76 9.67 -11.02
C LYS A 93 5.27 10.01 -10.93
N THR A 94 4.62 9.67 -9.81
CA THR A 94 3.21 9.94 -9.57
C THR A 94 2.98 11.44 -9.38
N GLU A 95 1.85 11.95 -9.88
CA GLU A 95 1.53 13.37 -9.77
C GLU A 95 1.37 13.80 -8.30
N ASN A 96 1.78 15.03 -7.99
CA ASN A 96 1.58 15.59 -6.66
C ASN A 96 0.09 15.61 -6.30
N ARG A 97 -0.24 15.20 -5.07
CA ARG A 97 -1.61 15.18 -4.52
C ARG A 97 -2.58 14.22 -5.24
N SER A 98 -2.08 13.21 -5.95
CA SER A 98 -2.92 12.20 -6.63
C SER A 98 -3.29 10.99 -5.77
N ILE A 99 -2.56 10.73 -4.68
CA ILE A 99 -2.84 9.60 -3.77
C ILE A 99 -3.84 10.06 -2.69
N TRP A 100 -4.96 9.36 -2.59
CA TRP A 100 -5.99 9.61 -1.59
C TRP A 100 -5.91 8.58 -0.46
N LEU A 101 -5.74 9.04 0.79
CA LEU A 101 -5.59 8.18 1.98
C LEU A 101 -6.76 8.27 2.97
N GLY A 102 -7.73 9.15 2.72
CA GLY A 102 -8.71 9.55 3.71
C GLY A 102 -8.13 10.54 4.73
N LYS A 103 -8.56 10.45 5.99
CA LYS A 103 -7.99 11.26 7.08
C LYS A 103 -6.85 10.50 7.75
N VAL A 104 -5.80 11.20 8.14
CA VAL A 104 -4.75 10.70 9.03
C VAL A 104 -4.75 11.61 10.25
N LYS A 105 -4.88 11.03 11.45
CA LYS A 105 -4.89 11.78 12.71
C LYS A 105 -3.52 12.34 13.08
#